data_AF-A0AA96LJR7-F1
#
_entry.id   AF-A0AA96LJR7-F1
#
_cell.length_a   1.000
_cell.length_b   1.000
_cell.length_c   1.000
_cell.angle_alpha   90.00
_cell.angle_beta   90.00
_cell.angle_gamma   90.00
#
_symmetry.space_group_name_H-M   'P 1'
#
loop_
_entity.id
_entity.type
_entity.pdbx_description
1 polymer ?
#
loop_
_entity_poly.entity_id
_entity_poly.type
_entity_poly.pdbx_seq_one_letter_code
_entity_poly.pdbx_strand_id
1 'polypeptide(L)'
;MIHVYLDDSRPCPQGFTLAKDANECITLLQECEVDILSLDHDLGWMSKQTGTDVVIWLIQQRKFPRTIYIHTSSPSACTQMYQMLYAVKPEAMALFDHRIPDDVLLEVARGTYSS
;
A
#
# COMPACT_ATOMS: atom_id res chain seq x y z
N MET A 1 9.07 9.12 8.65
CA MET A 1 8.44 8.07 7.86
C MET A 1 6.95 8.06 8.15
N ILE A 2 6.13 7.75 7.16
CA ILE A 2 4.66 7.63 7.32
C ILE A 2 4.20 6.23 6.95
N HIS A 3 2.99 5.86 7.38
CA HIS A 3 2.28 4.69 6.90
C HIS A 3 1.13 5.14 6.01
N VAL A 4 0.98 4.54 4.84
CA VAL A 4 -0.04 4.93 3.85
C VAL A 4 -1.06 3.82 3.70
N TYR A 5 -2.34 4.19 3.74
CA TYR A 5 -3.47 3.30 3.50
C TYR A 5 -4.19 3.78 2.24
N LEU A 6 -4.05 3.06 1.14
CA LEU A 6 -4.73 3.34 -0.13
C LEU A 6 -6.08 2.63 -0.16
N ASP A 7 -7.16 3.38 -0.01
CA ASP A 7 -8.53 2.86 0.00
C ASP A 7 -9.54 4.01 -0.20
N ASP A 8 -10.57 3.79 -1.01
CA ASP A 8 -11.62 4.78 -1.25
C ASP A 8 -12.85 4.59 -0.33
N SER A 9 -12.98 3.44 0.31
CA SER A 9 -14.22 2.98 0.95
C SER A 9 -14.07 2.69 2.45
N ARG A 10 -13.00 2.00 2.85
CA ARG A 10 -12.77 1.54 4.22
C ARG A 10 -12.25 2.67 5.11
N PRO A 11 -12.58 2.66 6.41
CA PRO A 11 -12.02 3.63 7.35
C PRO A 11 -10.50 3.46 7.45
N CYS A 12 -9.78 4.58 7.39
CA CYS A 12 -8.34 4.61 7.56
C CYS A 12 -7.95 4.19 8.99
N PRO A 13 -7.06 3.21 9.18
CA PRO A 13 -6.56 2.87 10.51
C PRO A 13 -5.82 4.04 11.17
N GLN A 14 -5.89 4.12 12.50
CA GLN A 14 -5.16 5.13 13.26
C GLN A 14 -3.65 5.00 13.05
N GLY A 15 -2.97 6.13 12.85
CA GLY A 15 -1.53 6.18 12.58
C GLY A 15 -1.16 6.02 11.10
N PHE A 16 -2.15 5.79 10.22
CA PHE A 16 -1.97 5.83 8.77
C PHE A 16 -2.47 7.15 8.18
N THR A 17 -1.84 7.54 7.07
CA THR A 17 -2.32 8.58 6.16
C THR A 17 -3.16 7.91 5.07
N LEU A 18 -4.42 8.35 4.93
CA LEU A 18 -5.32 7.87 3.88
C LEU A 18 -4.93 8.47 2.53
N ALA A 19 -4.83 7.63 1.51
CA ALA A 19 -4.89 8.03 0.11
C ALA A 19 -6.19 7.48 -0.48
N LYS A 20 -7.08 8.35 -0.96
CA LYS A 20 -8.38 7.93 -1.50
C LYS A 20 -8.33 7.44 -2.92
N ASP A 21 -7.30 7.83 -3.66
CA ASP A 21 -7.09 7.40 -5.03
C ASP A 21 -5.60 7.18 -5.33
N ALA A 22 -5.33 6.66 -6.52
CA ALA A 22 -3.97 6.36 -6.96
C ALA A 22 -3.07 7.61 -7.04
N ASN A 23 -3.62 8.77 -7.38
CA ASN A 23 -2.85 10.00 -7.52
C ASN A 23 -2.43 10.53 -6.15
N GLU A 24 -3.34 10.58 -5.19
CA GLU A 24 -3.01 10.93 -3.80
C GLU A 24 -1.94 9.98 -3.23
N CYS A 25 -2.07 8.67 -3.49
CA CYS A 25 -1.08 7.69 -3.04
C CYS A 25 0.29 7.94 -3.67
N ILE A 26 0.34 8.21 -4.98
CA ILE A 26 1.58 8.51 -5.70
C ILE A 26 2.20 9.81 -5.18
N THR A 27 1.40 10.85 -4.91
CA THR A 27 1.90 12.11 -4.32
C THR A 27 2.54 11.86 -2.96
N LEU A 28 1.88 11.11 -2.06
CA LEU A 28 2.47 10.73 -0.78
C LEU A 28 3.76 9.92 -0.96
N LEU A 29 3.76 8.97 -1.89
CA LEU A 29 4.95 8.19 -2.21
C LEU A 29 6.07 9.06 -2.80
N GLN A 30 5.79 10.16 -3.48
CA GLN A 30 6.80 11.08 -4.01
C GLN A 30 7.39 11.95 -2.90
N GLU A 31 6.54 12.51 -2.05
CA GLU A 31 6.90 13.55 -1.09
C GLU A 31 7.39 13.00 0.25
N CYS A 32 7.00 11.78 0.60
CA CYS A 32 7.31 11.17 1.90
C CYS A 32 8.15 9.90 1.76
N GLU A 33 8.84 9.56 2.84
CA GLU A 33 9.39 8.23 3.05
C GLU A 33 8.32 7.35 3.68
N VAL A 34 7.85 6.35 2.92
CA VAL A 34 6.77 5.45 3.33
C VAL A 34 7.35 4.16 3.90
N ASP A 35 6.96 3.83 5.12
CA ASP A 35 7.37 2.61 5.81
C ASP A 35 6.43 1.45 5.45
N ILE A 36 5.15 1.58 5.82
CA ILE A 36 4.09 0.63 5.44
C ILE A 36 3.22 1.25 4.36
N LEU A 37 2.98 0.52 3.27
CA LEU A 37 1.97 0.84 2.28
C LEU A 37 0.95 -0.31 2.21
N SER A 38 -0.33 0.00 2.45
CA SER A 38 -1.45 -0.93 2.30
C SER A 38 -2.21 -0.61 1.01
N LEU A 39 -2.38 -1.58 0.12
CA LEU A 39 -2.96 -1.39 -1.21
C LEU A 39 -4.35 -2.02 -1.35
N ASP A 40 -5.35 -1.21 -1.65
CA ASP A 40 -6.55 -1.66 -2.36
C ASP A 40 -6.37 -1.47 -3.88
N HIS A 41 -6.94 -2.38 -4.65
CA HIS A 41 -7.00 -2.28 -6.10
C HIS A 41 -8.19 -1.45 -6.57
N ASP A 42 -9.36 -1.70 -5.99
CA ASP A 42 -10.64 -1.16 -6.46
C ASP A 42 -10.90 0.21 -5.84
N LEU A 43 -10.47 1.28 -6.50
CA LEU A 43 -10.53 2.66 -5.98
C LEU A 43 -11.79 3.41 -6.42
N GLY A 44 -12.92 2.71 -6.44
CA GLY A 44 -14.23 3.28 -6.77
C GLY A 44 -14.56 3.30 -8.26
N TRP A 45 -15.85 3.23 -8.56
CA TRP A 45 -16.38 3.01 -9.93
C TRP A 45 -16.08 4.13 -10.94
N MET A 46 -15.87 5.36 -10.46
CA MET A 46 -15.50 6.50 -11.31
C MET A 46 -13.99 6.62 -11.54
N SER A 47 -13.19 5.87 -10.79
CA SER A 47 -11.75 5.96 -10.93
C SER A 47 -11.30 5.30 -12.23
N LYS A 48 -10.42 6.00 -12.94
CA LYS A 48 -9.73 5.47 -14.13
C LYS A 48 -8.43 4.74 -13.76
N GLN A 49 -8.02 4.84 -12.50
CA GLN A 49 -6.80 4.26 -11.97
C GLN A 49 -7.14 3.32 -10.81
N THR A 50 -6.29 2.32 -10.62
CA THR A 50 -6.43 1.25 -9.64
C THR A 50 -5.18 1.19 -8.77
N GLY A 51 -5.21 0.36 -7.72
CA GLY A 51 -3.99 0.02 -6.98
C GLY A 51 -2.89 -0.56 -7.88
N THR A 52 -3.24 -1.22 -9.00
CA THR A 52 -2.24 -1.73 -9.95
C THR A 52 -1.47 -0.59 -10.62
N ASP A 53 -2.09 0.57 -10.85
CA ASP A 53 -1.38 1.75 -11.39
C ASP A 53 -0.35 2.30 -10.41
N VAL A 54 -0.65 2.26 -9.10
CA VAL A 54 0.33 2.59 -8.05
C VAL A 54 1.49 1.59 -8.08
N VAL A 55 1.21 0.29 -8.21
CA VAL A 55 2.25 -0.75 -8.35
C VAL A 55 3.14 -0.51 -9.57
N ILE A 56 2.54 -0.23 -10.74
CA ILE A 56 3.30 0.10 -11.96
C ILE A 56 4.22 1.30 -11.71
N TRP A 57 3.72 2.34 -11.06
CA TRP A 57 4.50 3.52 -10.73
C TRP A 57 5.68 3.20 -9.78
N LEU A 58 5.45 2.44 -8.70
CA LEU A 58 6.51 2.01 -7.76
C LEU A 58 7.66 1.31 -8.51
N ILE A 59 7.30 0.42 -9.43
CA ILE A 59 8.26 -0.35 -10.24
C ILE A 59 9.03 0.56 -11.19
N GLN A 60 8.34 1.46 -11.89
CA GLN A 60 8.96 2.41 -12.83
C GLN A 60 9.92 3.37 -12.14
N GLN A 61 9.55 3.86 -10.95
CA GLN A 61 10.38 4.79 -10.17
C GLN A 61 11.41 4.09 -9.29
N ARG A 62 11.39 2.75 -9.21
CA ARG A 62 12.20 1.95 -8.28
C ARG A 62 12.09 2.45 -6.83
N LYS A 63 10.93 2.97 -6.45
CA LYS A 63 10.67 3.51 -5.11
C LYS A 63 9.82 2.50 -4.35
N PHE A 64 10.44 1.73 -3.47
CA PHE A 64 9.78 0.66 -2.72
C PHE A 64 9.70 1.03 -1.23
N PRO A 65 8.50 1.04 -0.62
CA PRO A 65 8.33 1.07 0.83
C PRO A 65 9.04 -0.11 1.51
N ARG A 66 9.26 -0.03 2.82
CA ARG A 66 9.85 -1.16 3.58
C ARG A 66 8.92 -2.37 3.60
N THR A 67 7.62 -2.11 3.76
CA THR A 67 6.59 -3.16 3.80
C THR A 67 5.41 -2.79 2.91
N ILE A 68 4.98 -3.74 2.07
CA ILE A 68 3.70 -3.65 1.36
C ILE A 68 2.75 -4.76 1.82
N TYR A 69 1.52 -4.37 2.14
CA TYR A 69 0.38 -5.25 2.31
C TYR A 69 -0.63 -5.03 1.18
N ILE A 70 -1.25 -6.10 0.70
CA ILE A 70 -2.29 -6.03 -0.32
C ILE A 70 -3.61 -6.45 0.33
N HIS A 71 -4.47 -5.47 0.62
CA HIS A 71 -5.72 -5.69 1.34
C HIS A 71 -6.96 -5.70 0.44
N THR A 72 -6.76 -5.71 -0.88
CA THR A 72 -7.87 -5.71 -1.84
C THR A 72 -8.77 -6.93 -1.69
N SER A 73 -10.06 -6.74 -1.96
CA SER A 73 -11.05 -7.83 -1.99
C SER A 73 -11.10 -8.59 -3.32
N SER A 74 -10.38 -8.13 -4.34
CA SER A 74 -10.28 -8.78 -5.65
C SER A 74 -9.10 -9.79 -5.69
N PRO A 75 -9.36 -11.12 -5.71
CA PRO A 75 -8.28 -12.11 -5.66
C PRO A 75 -7.37 -12.09 -6.89
N SER A 76 -7.93 -11.78 -8.07
CA SER A 76 -7.17 -11.67 -9.31
C SER A 76 -6.24 -10.46 -9.27
N ALA A 77 -6.73 -9.31 -8.80
CA ALA A 77 -5.90 -8.10 -8.65
C ALA A 77 -4.82 -8.28 -7.57
N CYS A 78 -5.16 -8.94 -6.46
CA CYS A 78 -4.19 -9.28 -5.41
C CYS A 78 -3.04 -10.11 -5.98
N THR A 79 -3.36 -11.19 -6.70
CA THR A 79 -2.38 -12.06 -7.36
C THR A 79 -1.52 -11.28 -8.35
N GLN A 80 -2.14 -10.44 -9.19
CA GLN A 80 -1.44 -9.63 -10.18
C GLN A 80 -0.45 -8.66 -9.53
N MET A 81 -0.91 -7.84 -8.58
CA MET A 81 -0.08 -6.85 -7.89
C MET A 81 1.07 -7.52 -7.13
N TYR A 82 0.78 -8.64 -6.43
CA TYR A 82 1.81 -9.40 -5.72
C TYR A 82 2.88 -9.91 -6.69
N GLN A 83 2.49 -10.56 -7.79
CA GLN A 83 3.44 -11.09 -8.77
C GLN A 83 4.31 -10.00 -9.40
N MET A 84 3.72 -8.84 -9.73
CA MET A 84 4.45 -7.70 -10.28
C MET A 84 5.50 -7.17 -9.30
N LEU A 85 5.13 -6.98 -8.03
CA LEU A 85 6.06 -6.52 -7.00
C LEU A 85 7.12 -7.56 -6.69
N TYR A 86 6.73 -8.82 -6.51
CA TYR A 86 7.63 -9.92 -6.13
C TYR A 86 8.75 -10.12 -7.16
N ALA A 87 8.47 -9.92 -8.45
CA ALA A 87 9.46 -10.05 -9.52
C ALA A 87 10.61 -9.03 -9.45
N VAL A 88 10.41 -7.89 -8.77
CA VAL A 88 11.35 -6.76 -8.80
C VAL A 88 11.68 -6.18 -7.43
N LYS A 89 11.01 -6.63 -6.36
CA LYS A 89 11.20 -6.09 -5.01
C LYS A 89 12.65 -6.27 -4.55
N PRO A 90 13.21 -5.31 -3.81
CA PRO A 90 14.46 -5.52 -3.08
C PRO A 90 14.35 -6.68 -2.08
N GLU A 91 15.48 -7.30 -1.74
CA GLU A 91 15.52 -8.38 -0.75
C GLU A 91 15.01 -7.90 0.62
N ALA A 92 15.42 -6.71 1.03
CA ALA A 92 15.05 -6.10 2.31
C ALA A 92 13.58 -5.64 2.41
N MET A 93 12.82 -5.67 1.31
CA MET A 93 11.41 -5.29 1.29
C MET A 93 10.51 -6.47 1.65
N ALA A 94 9.64 -6.29 2.64
CA ALA A 94 8.58 -7.23 2.98
C ALA A 94 7.35 -7.02 2.09
N LEU A 95 6.76 -8.11 1.62
CA LEU A 95 5.59 -8.10 0.73
C LEU A 95 4.62 -9.20 1.14
N PHE A 96 3.36 -8.80 1.38
CA PHE A 96 2.30 -9.67 1.84
C PHE A 96 1.04 -9.51 0.98
N ASP A 97 0.42 -10.62 0.61
CA ASP A 97 -0.83 -10.71 -0.18
C ASP A 97 -2.08 -10.73 0.72
N HIS A 98 -1.97 -10.14 1.91
CA HIS A 98 -3.06 -10.04 2.88
C HIS A 98 -3.10 -8.64 3.50
N ARG A 99 -4.21 -8.32 4.17
CA ARG A 99 -4.34 -7.09 4.95
C ARG A 99 -3.32 -7.02 6.08
N ILE A 100 -3.06 -5.80 6.56
CA ILE A 100 -2.23 -5.57 7.74
C ILE A 100 -2.81 -6.35 8.93
N PRO A 101 -2.00 -7.19 9.62
CA PRO A 101 -2.41 -7.88 10.84
C PRO A 101 -2.84 -6.93 11.98
N ASP A 102 -3.75 -7.37 12.84
CA ASP A 102 -4.34 -6.49 13.87
C ASP A 102 -3.34 -6.03 14.95
N ASP A 103 -2.35 -6.86 15.25
CA ASP A 103 -1.23 -6.52 16.14
C ASP A 103 -0.37 -5.40 15.56
N VAL A 104 -0.04 -5.48 14.26
CA VAL A 104 0.68 -4.40 13.55
C VAL A 104 -0.14 -3.11 13.55
N LEU A 105 -1.45 -3.18 13.28
CA LEU A 105 -2.34 -2.01 13.35
C LEU A 105 -2.35 -1.37 14.74
N LEU A 106 -2.36 -2.20 15.79
CA LEU A 106 -2.35 -1.74 17.18
C LEU A 106 -1.01 -1.08 17.55
N GLU A 107 0.11 -1.64 17.09
CA GLU A 107 1.44 -1.08 17.29
C GLU A 107 1.60 0.28 16.59
N VAL A 108 1.14 0.39 15.34
CA VAL A 108 1.14 1.67 14.60
C VAL A 108 0.28 2.70 15.31
N ALA A 109 -0.94 2.33 15.73
CA ALA A 109 -1.84 3.24 16.44
C ALA A 109 -1.26 3.75 17.77
N ARG A 110 -0.42 2.95 18.44
CA ARG A 110 0.28 3.30 19.70
C ARG A 110 1.61 4.02 19.47
N GLY A 111 2.11 4.09 18.24
CA GLY A 111 3.43 4.61 17.93
C GLY A 111 4.58 3.72 18.43
N THR A 112 4.34 2.43 18.62
CA THR A 112 5.34 1.45 19.08
C THR A 112 5.87 0.56 17.96
N TYR A 113 5.29 0.65 16.77
CA TYR A 113 5.72 -0.12 15.60
C TYR A 113 7.20 0.17 15.26
N SER A 114 7.98 -0.88 15.03
CA SER A 114 9.39 -0.80 14.67
C SER A 114 9.68 -1.76 13.51
N SER A 115 10.13 -1.19 12.39
CA SER A 115 10.43 -1.85 11.10
C SER A 115 11.81 -2.48 10.99
#